data_AF-A0A166GFM1-F1
#
_entry.id   AF-A0A166GFM1-F1
#
_cell.length_a   1.000
_cell.length_b   1.000
_cell.length_c   1.000
_cell.angle_alpha   90.00
_cell.angle_beta   90.00
_cell.angle_gamma   90.00
#
_symmetry.space_group_name_H-M   'P 1'
#
loop_
_entity.id
_entity.type
_entity.pdbx_description
1 polymer ?
#
loop_
_entity_poly.entity_id
_entity_poly.type
_entity_poly.pdbx_seq_one_letter_code
_entity_poly.pdbx_strand_id
1 'polypeptide(L)'
;MAALANQSLLTAYHTLALSGEAWVLELLAGYPDHIRCELGESIKVFHDLVTHLQSLGHTQTQHVSLKEQLAIFLYMSVMGLTIWHIGERFQRANKTISK
;
A
#
# COMPACT_ATOMS: atom_id res chain seq x y z
N MET A 1 26.53 9.09 9.25
CA MET A 1 26.70 8.75 7.81
C MET A 1 25.76 7.63 7.32
N ALA A 2 24.65 7.32 8.01
CA ALA A 2 23.67 6.30 7.57
C ALA A 2 22.30 6.89 7.13
N ALA A 3 22.01 8.16 7.46
CA ALA A 3 20.72 8.79 7.16
C ALA A 3 20.59 9.24 5.69
N LEU A 4 21.70 9.50 5.01
CA LEU A 4 21.71 9.97 3.61
C LEU A 4 21.53 8.85 2.58
N ALA A 5 21.84 7.60 2.94
CA ALA A 5 21.66 6.45 2.04
C ALA A 5 20.18 6.01 1.94
N ASN A 6 19.40 6.15 3.02
CA ASN A 6 17.99 5.80 3.00
C ASN A 6 17.14 6.83 2.25
N GLN A 7 17.50 8.11 2.31
CA GLN A 7 16.83 9.17 1.55
C GLN A 7 17.13 9.08 0.04
N SER A 8 18.34 8.66 -0.33
CA SER A 8 18.73 8.51 -1.75
C SER A 8 18.17 7.25 -2.41
N LEU A 9 17.98 6.15 -1.65
CA LEU A 9 17.22 4.98 -2.12
C LEU A 9 15.71 5.28 -2.24
N LEU A 10 15.13 6.07 -1.31
CA LEU A 10 13.76 6.55 -1.43
C LEU A 10 13.56 7.27 -2.78
N THR A 11 14.43 8.24 -3.11
CA THR A 11 14.26 9.11 -4.29
C THR A 11 14.34 8.37 -5.63
N ALA A 12 15.08 7.27 -5.74
CA ALA A 12 15.13 6.49 -6.97
C ALA A 12 13.86 5.63 -7.15
N TYR A 13 13.27 5.14 -6.05
CA TYR A 13 11.98 4.44 -6.06
C TYR A 13 10.78 5.38 -6.34
N HIS A 14 10.92 6.69 -6.06
CA HIS A 14 9.86 7.70 -6.23
C HIS A 14 9.66 8.21 -7.67
N THR A 15 10.42 7.73 -8.67
CA THR A 15 10.29 8.22 -10.06
C THR A 15 9.20 7.49 -10.87
N LEU A 16 8.66 6.38 -10.35
CA LEU A 16 7.54 5.69 -10.99
C LEU A 16 6.23 6.26 -10.44
N ALA A 17 5.68 7.26 -11.13
CA ALA A 17 4.35 7.80 -10.90
C ALA A 17 3.28 6.73 -11.24
N LEU A 18 3.15 5.73 -10.37
CA LEU A 18 2.14 4.70 -10.42
C LEU A 18 0.97 5.15 -9.55
N SER A 19 -0.26 4.96 -10.02
CA SER A 19 -1.43 5.11 -9.15
C SER A 19 -1.29 4.18 -7.93
N GLY A 20 -1.96 4.49 -6.81
CA GLY A 20 -1.94 3.61 -5.64
C GLY A 20 -2.30 2.15 -5.97
N GLU A 21 -3.21 1.94 -6.92
CA GLU A 21 -3.52 0.61 -7.45
C GLU A 21 -2.35 -0.03 -8.20
N ALA A 22 -1.68 0.71 -9.08
CA ALA A 22 -0.55 0.19 -9.85
C ALA A 22 0.64 -0.16 -8.92
N TRP A 23 0.86 0.62 -7.86
CA TRP A 23 1.83 0.29 -6.81
C TRP A 23 1.45 -1.02 -6.08
N VAL A 24 0.18 -1.22 -5.73
CA VAL A 24 -0.27 -2.47 -5.12
C VAL A 24 -0.10 -3.65 -6.06
N LEU A 25 -0.38 -3.49 -7.36
CA LEU A 25 -0.16 -4.54 -8.35
C LEU A 25 1.33 -4.89 -8.47
N GLU A 26 2.23 -3.91 -8.49
CA GLU A 26 3.68 -4.15 -8.46
C GLU A 26 4.12 -4.83 -7.17
N LEU A 27 3.56 -4.45 -6.02
CA LEU A 27 3.87 -5.08 -4.75
C LEU A 27 3.47 -6.56 -4.73
N LEU A 28 2.33 -6.90 -5.36
CA LEU A 28 1.84 -8.26 -5.48
C LEU A 28 2.55 -9.07 -6.57
N ALA A 29 3.03 -8.42 -7.64
CA ALA A 29 3.77 -9.06 -8.72
C ALA A 29 5.28 -9.17 -8.41
N GLY A 30 5.78 -8.39 -7.46
CA GLY A 30 7.17 -8.30 -7.08
C GLY A 30 7.66 -9.45 -6.22
N TYR A 31 8.81 -9.25 -5.58
CA TYR A 31 9.43 -10.28 -4.75
C TYR A 31 8.60 -10.53 -3.48
N PRO A 32 8.40 -11.78 -3.02
CA PRO A 32 7.58 -12.11 -1.85
C PRO A 32 8.00 -11.43 -0.55
N ASP A 33 9.25 -10.96 -0.47
CA ASP A 33 9.77 -10.25 0.69
C ASP A 33 9.40 -8.75 0.70
N HIS A 34 9.07 -8.15 -0.46
CA HIS A 34 8.68 -6.74 -0.51
C HIS A 34 7.37 -6.48 0.23
N ILE A 35 6.38 -7.35 0.07
CA ILE A 35 5.10 -7.21 0.80
C ILE A 35 5.27 -7.39 2.30
N ARG A 36 6.22 -8.24 2.74
CA ARG A 36 6.54 -8.44 4.15
C ARG A 36 7.21 -7.20 4.74
N CYS A 37 8.12 -6.58 4.00
CA CYS A 37 8.80 -5.35 4.43
C CYS A 37 7.84 -4.16 4.47
N GLU A 38 6.91 -4.05 3.52
CA GLU A 38 6.05 -2.86 3.36
C GLU A 38 4.71 -2.95 4.10
N LEU A 39 4.06 -4.11 4.08
CA LEU A 39 2.75 -4.33 4.71
C LEU A 39 2.83 -5.20 5.97
N GLY A 40 4.03 -5.63 6.37
CA GLY A 40 4.22 -6.49 7.54
C GLY A 40 3.75 -7.95 7.38
N GLU A 41 3.21 -8.30 6.21
CA GLU A 41 2.51 -9.57 5.97
C GLU A 41 2.98 -10.29 4.71
N SER A 42 2.69 -11.58 4.59
CA SER A 42 3.01 -12.34 3.38
C SER A 42 1.96 -12.16 2.28
N ILE A 43 2.35 -12.35 1.01
CA ILE A 43 1.43 -12.28 -0.13
C ILE A 43 0.24 -13.23 -0.02
N LYS A 44 0.46 -14.42 0.57
CA LYS A 44 -0.61 -15.40 0.79
C LYS A 44 -1.65 -14.87 1.77
N VAL A 45 -1.19 -14.37 2.92
CA VAL A 45 -2.06 -13.78 3.95
C VAL A 45 -2.83 -12.58 3.38
N PHE A 46 -2.17 -11.75 2.56
CA PHE A 46 -2.83 -10.63 1.90
C PHE A 46 -3.97 -11.11 0.98
N HIS A 47 -3.75 -12.13 0.15
CA HIS A 47 -4.80 -12.69 -0.69
C HIS A 47 -5.95 -13.31 0.11
N ASP A 48 -5.64 -14.06 1.17
CA ASP A 48 -6.64 -14.66 2.04
C ASP A 48 -7.52 -13.59 2.72
N LEU A 49 -6.91 -12.48 3.17
CA LEU A 49 -7.63 -11.34 3.71
C LEU A 49 -8.54 -10.68 2.67
N VAL A 50 -8.07 -10.49 1.43
CA VAL A 50 -8.92 -9.95 0.35
C VAL A 50 -10.12 -10.86 0.10
N THR A 51 -9.92 -12.17 -0.02
CA THR A 51 -11.01 -13.13 -0.22
C THR A 51 -11.97 -13.16 0.98
N HIS A 52 -11.45 -13.07 2.20
CA HIS A 52 -12.27 -13.00 3.40
C HIS A 52 -13.14 -11.74 3.42
N LEU A 53 -12.56 -10.57 3.14
CA LEU A 53 -13.30 -9.31 3.06
C LEU A 53 -14.38 -9.34 1.96
N GLN A 54 -14.09 -9.95 0.81
CA GLN A 54 -15.08 -10.17 -0.24
C GLN A 54 -16.25 -11.05 0.25
N SER A 55 -15.95 -12.12 1.00
CA SER A 55 -16.98 -13.00 1.57
C SER A 55 -17.87 -12.31 2.60
N LEU A 56 -17.35 -11.29 3.28
CA LEU A 56 -18.08 -10.44 4.22
C LEU A 56 -18.89 -9.33 3.51
N GLY A 57 -18.81 -9.23 2.18
CA GLY A 57 -19.54 -8.25 1.39
C GLY A 57 -18.81 -6.92 1.18
N HIS A 58 -17.53 -6.82 1.56
CA HIS A 58 -16.72 -5.65 1.21
C HIS A 58 -16.34 -5.69 -0.26
N THR A 59 -16.69 -4.63 -0.98
CA THR A 59 -16.39 -4.49 -2.42
C THR A 59 -15.51 -3.29 -2.68
N GLN A 60 -14.89 -3.26 -3.86
CA GLN A 60 -14.23 -2.05 -4.36
C GLN A 60 -15.19 -0.85 -4.36
N THR A 61 -14.65 0.34 -4.18
CA THR A 61 -15.39 1.58 -4.42
C THR A 61 -15.23 2.02 -5.87
N GLN A 62 -15.94 3.06 -6.30
CA GLN A 62 -15.88 3.58 -7.67
C GLN A 62 -14.46 3.94 -8.14
N HIS A 63 -13.56 4.24 -7.21
CA HIS A 63 -12.23 4.74 -7.54
C HIS A 63 -11.07 3.99 -6.87
N VAL A 64 -11.32 3.11 -5.90
CA VAL A 64 -10.27 2.42 -5.11
C VAL A 64 -10.60 0.94 -5.05
N SER A 65 -9.69 0.10 -5.56
CA SER A 65 -9.87 -1.35 -5.53
C SER A 65 -9.82 -1.88 -4.10
N LEU A 66 -10.45 -3.03 -3.84
CA LEU A 66 -10.44 -3.63 -2.49
C LEU A 66 -9.01 -3.95 -2.03
N LYS A 67 -8.13 -4.35 -2.97
CA LYS A 67 -6.70 -4.58 -2.70
C LYS A 67 -6.01 -3.29 -2.28
N GLU A 68 -6.28 -2.18 -2.97
CA GLU A 68 -5.73 -0.88 -2.62
C GLU A 68 -6.23 -0.38 -1.27
N GLN A 69 -7.51 -0.57 -0.94
CA GLN A 69 -8.07 -0.24 0.37
C GLN A 69 -7.38 -1.03 1.49
N LEU A 70 -7.24 -2.34 1.32
CA LEU A 70 -6.56 -3.19 2.30
C LEU A 70 -5.09 -2.81 2.45
N ALA A 71 -4.40 -2.53 1.34
CA ALA A 71 -3.00 -2.10 1.37
C ALA A 71 -2.83 -0.77 2.11
N ILE A 72 -3.72 0.22 1.88
CA ILE A 72 -3.73 1.49 2.62
C ILE A 72 -3.92 1.23 4.12
N PHE A 73 -4.87 0.37 4.50
CA PHE A 73 -5.15 0.04 5.90
C PHE A 73 -3.96 -0.65 6.59
N LEU A 74 -3.36 -1.65 5.96
CA LEU A 74 -2.20 -2.36 6.51
C LEU A 74 -0.98 -1.45 6.60
N TYR A 75 -0.73 -0.66 5.56
CA TYR A 75 0.37 0.30 5.52
C TYR A 75 0.25 1.35 6.63
N MET A 76 -0.96 1.86 6.89
CA MET A 76 -1.25 2.71 8.04
C MET A 76 -0.93 2.02 9.37
N SER A 77 -1.36 0.78 9.52
CA SER A 77 -1.26 0.01 10.75
C SER A 77 0.19 -0.36 11.10
N VAL A 78 1.02 -0.67 10.09
CA VAL A 78 2.41 -1.10 10.29
C VAL A 78 3.36 0.09 10.46
N MET A 79 3.19 1.15 9.68
CA MET A 79 4.15 2.25 9.64
C MET A 79 3.83 3.38 10.63
N GLY A 80 2.61 3.43 11.20
CA GLY A 80 2.20 4.50 12.13
C GLY A 80 2.27 5.91 11.52
N LEU A 81 2.13 5.99 10.19
CA LEU A 81 2.31 7.24 9.44
C LEU A 81 1.06 8.12 9.46
N THR A 82 1.29 9.43 9.31
CA THR A 82 0.21 10.40 9.14
C THR A 82 -0.44 10.28 7.74
N ILE A 83 -1.74 10.57 7.67
CA ILE A 83 -2.58 10.52 6.44
C ILE A 83 -1.92 11.21 5.24
N TRP A 84 -1.14 12.26 5.47
CA TRP A 84 -0.44 13.00 4.42
C TRP A 84 0.60 12.15 3.68
N HIS A 85 1.44 11.39 4.39
CA HIS A 85 2.43 10.51 3.78
C HIS A 85 1.78 9.36 2.99
N ILE A 86 0.60 8.91 3.42
CA ILE A 86 -0.17 7.89 2.71
C ILE A 86 -0.79 8.46 1.43
N GLY A 87 -1.28 9.70 1.49
CA GLY A 87 -1.79 10.42 0.31
C GLY A 87 -0.74 10.59 -0.77
N GLU A 88 0.48 10.91 -0.37
CA GLU A 88 1.63 11.00 -1.28
C GLU A 88 2.00 9.64 -1.88
N ARG A 89 2.05 8.57 -1.07
CA ARG A 89 2.44 7.24 -1.56
C ARG A 89 1.41 6.60 -2.47
N PHE A 90 0.13 6.69 -2.13
CA PHE A 90 -0.96 6.08 -2.91
C PHE A 90 -1.56 7.03 -3.96
N GLN A 91 -1.08 8.27 -4.04
CA GLN A 91 -1.61 9.30 -4.94
C GLN A 91 -3.12 9.53 -4.72
N ARG A 92 -3.56 9.55 -3.46
CA ARG A 92 -4.97 9.72 -3.04
C ARG A 92 -5.16 10.95 -2.18
N ALA A 93 -6.32 11.60 -2.34
CA ALA A 93 -6.71 12.70 -1.48
C ALA A 93 -6.95 12.22 -0.03
N ASN A 94 -6.61 13.05 0.95
CA ASN A 94 -6.79 12.73 2.38
C ASN A 94 -8.22 12.28 2.73
N LYS A 95 -9.23 12.89 2.08
CA LYS A 95 -10.65 12.52 2.24
C LYS A 95 -10.96 11.07 1.85
N THR A 96 -10.21 10.51 0.91
CA THR A 96 -10.37 9.12 0.47
C THR A 96 -9.71 8.15 1.45
N ILE A 97 -8.65 8.58 2.13
CA ILE A 97 -7.91 7.76 3.11
C ILE A 97 -8.61 7.78 4.48
N SER A 98 -9.25 8.89 4.84
CA SER A 98 -9.89 9.07 6.15
C SER A 98 -11.34 8.58 6.25
N LYS A 99 -11.86 7.94 5.20
CA LYS A 99 -13.23 7.43 5.13
C LYS A 99 -13.31 6.02 5.69
#